data_AF-A0A380C7M7-F1
#
_entry.id   AF-A0A380C7M7-F1
#
_cell.length_a   1.000
_cell.length_b   1.000
_cell.length_c   1.000
_cell.angle_alpha   90.00
_cell.angle_beta   90.00
_cell.angle_gamma   90.00
#
_symmetry.space_group_name_H-M   'P 1'
#
loop_
_entity.id
_entity.type
_entity.pdbx_description
1 polymer ?
#
loop_
_entity_poly.entity_id
_entity_poly.type
_entity_poly.pdbx_seq_one_letter_code
_entity_poly.pdbx_strand_id
1 'polypeptide(L)'
;MPNSRQLWQQIEQGKIEADLFTLNQAWVPWYNVHKVFAGLKDAYLYSHNPTAKKMLVQFADWMLHLSNKLSDEQLQLMLRTEYGGLNETLADVYAITGHNKYLVLAKRYTEQSLLQPLLHHQDKLTGLHANTQIPKIVGVARIAELSHDKAWLDSADFFWQQVVHKRTVSIGGNSVREHFHPSDDFSSMLESAEGPETCNTYNMLKLSKLLYENKLLYENKADLAYIEYYERALYNHILSSQHPDNGGLVYFTPMRPEHYRVYSSAQQSMWCCVGSGIENHAKYGELIYASEADKFYVNLFVDSTVHWARKRDHPHAKNLVP
;
A
#
# COMPACT_ATOMS: atom_id res chain seq x y z
N MET A 1 -16.58 13.32 1.78
CA MET A 1 -15.88 14.57 2.15
C MET A 1 -16.74 15.80 1.85
N PRO A 2 -16.55 16.93 2.54
CA PRO A 2 -17.34 18.15 2.31
C PRO A 2 -17.25 18.62 0.85
N ASN A 3 -18.34 19.13 0.28
CA ASN A 3 -18.38 19.76 -1.05
C ASN A 3 -17.82 18.91 -2.22
N SER A 4 -17.84 17.57 -2.10
CA SER A 4 -17.22 16.66 -3.09
C SER A 4 -17.68 16.92 -4.53
N ARG A 5 -18.97 17.24 -4.75
CA ARG A 5 -19.49 17.49 -6.10
C ARG A 5 -18.82 18.71 -6.75
N GLN A 6 -18.67 19.79 -6.00
CA GLN A 6 -18.04 21.02 -6.48
C GLN A 6 -16.55 20.79 -6.79
N LEU A 7 -15.85 20.08 -5.89
CA LEU A 7 -14.45 19.70 -6.10
C LEU A 7 -14.27 18.96 -7.43
N TRP A 8 -15.00 17.86 -7.63
CA TRP A 8 -14.83 17.04 -8.83
C TRP A 8 -15.29 17.73 -10.12
N GLN A 9 -16.28 18.63 -10.04
CA GLN A 9 -16.67 19.48 -11.17
C GLN A 9 -15.58 20.48 -11.57
N GLN A 10 -14.87 21.07 -10.61
CA GLN A 10 -13.73 21.94 -10.90
C GLN A 10 -12.59 21.16 -11.57
N ILE A 11 -12.28 19.98 -11.03
CA ILE A 11 -11.28 19.08 -11.61
C ILE A 11 -11.67 18.69 -13.04
N GLU A 12 -12.93 18.32 -13.29
CA GLU A 12 -13.41 17.99 -14.65
C GLU A 12 -13.25 19.16 -15.65
N GLN A 13 -13.32 20.40 -15.16
CA GLN A 13 -13.10 21.61 -15.95
C GLN A 13 -11.60 21.97 -16.12
N GLY A 14 -10.69 21.13 -15.63
CA GLY A 14 -9.25 21.37 -15.65
C GLY A 14 -8.76 22.42 -14.64
N LYS A 15 -9.60 22.84 -13.68
CA LYS A 15 -9.23 23.78 -12.62
C LYS A 15 -8.59 23.00 -11.48
N ILE A 16 -7.26 22.95 -11.47
CA ILE A 16 -6.46 22.12 -10.58
C ILE A 16 -5.48 23.00 -9.80
N GLU A 17 -5.69 23.07 -8.49
CA GLU A 17 -4.76 23.64 -7.52
C GLU A 17 -4.28 22.51 -6.61
N ALA A 18 -3.08 21.98 -6.88
CA ALA A 18 -2.55 20.81 -6.20
C ALA A 18 -1.29 21.16 -5.40
N ASP A 19 -1.32 20.78 -4.11
CA ASP A 19 -0.18 20.72 -3.20
C ASP A 19 -0.10 19.29 -2.61
N LEU A 20 0.94 18.99 -1.83
CA LEU A 20 1.20 17.66 -1.26
C LEU A 20 -0.01 17.05 -0.56
N PHE A 21 -0.74 17.86 0.22
CA PHE A 21 -1.87 17.40 1.02
C PHE A 21 -3.21 18.06 0.65
N THR A 22 -3.23 19.02 -0.28
CA THR A 22 -4.47 19.68 -0.66
C THR A 22 -4.69 19.67 -2.17
N LEU A 23 -5.93 19.41 -2.58
CA LEU A 23 -6.37 19.54 -3.97
C LEU A 23 -7.63 20.41 -3.97
N ASN A 24 -7.54 21.58 -4.60
CA ASN A 24 -8.54 22.64 -4.57
C ASN A 24 -9.06 22.87 -3.13
N GLN A 25 -8.13 23.04 -2.19
CA GLN A 25 -8.37 23.25 -0.75
C GLN A 25 -9.00 22.07 0.01
N ALA A 26 -9.30 20.95 -0.65
CA ALA A 26 -9.73 19.73 0.04
C ALA A 26 -8.51 18.94 0.53
N TRP A 27 -8.57 18.46 1.78
CA TRP A 27 -7.51 17.63 2.36
C TRP A 27 -7.53 16.22 1.74
N VAL A 28 -6.46 15.88 1.03
CA VAL A 28 -6.17 14.56 0.40
C VAL A 28 -7.41 13.83 -0.18
N PRO A 29 -8.19 14.45 -1.07
CA PRO A 29 -9.43 13.88 -1.59
C PRO A 29 -9.24 12.54 -2.31
N TRP A 30 -8.14 12.38 -3.04
CA TRP A 30 -7.84 11.14 -3.72
C TRP A 30 -7.49 10.02 -2.75
N TYR A 31 -6.77 10.30 -1.67
CA TYR A 31 -6.54 9.35 -0.59
C TYR A 31 -7.85 8.87 0.05
N ASN A 32 -8.84 9.77 0.21
CA ASN A 32 -10.16 9.41 0.74
C ASN A 32 -10.91 8.48 -0.23
N VAL A 33 -10.98 8.87 -1.51
CA VAL A 33 -11.58 8.08 -2.60
C VAL A 33 -10.92 6.69 -2.69
N HIS A 34 -9.60 6.61 -2.55
CA HIS A 34 -8.85 5.35 -2.52
C HIS A 34 -9.39 4.39 -1.45
N LYS A 35 -9.70 4.85 -0.24
CA LYS A 35 -10.22 3.96 0.83
C LYS A 35 -11.58 3.36 0.46
N VAL A 36 -12.42 4.10 -0.26
CA VAL A 36 -13.70 3.58 -0.78
C VAL A 36 -13.45 2.51 -1.85
N PHE A 37 -12.51 2.73 -2.77
CA PHE A 37 -12.10 1.71 -3.76
C PHE A 37 -11.60 0.44 -3.07
N ALA A 38 -10.68 0.56 -2.12
CA ALA A 38 -10.12 -0.57 -1.39
C ALA A 38 -11.21 -1.33 -0.61
N GLY A 39 -12.07 -0.62 0.14
CA GLY A 39 -13.16 -1.26 0.89
C GLY A 39 -14.18 -1.99 0.01
N LEU A 40 -14.57 -1.41 -1.14
CA LEU A 40 -15.47 -2.08 -2.09
C LEU A 40 -14.82 -3.30 -2.75
N LYS A 41 -13.53 -3.19 -3.09
CA LYS A 41 -12.72 -4.31 -3.58
C LYS A 41 -12.71 -5.45 -2.57
N ASP A 42 -12.34 -5.15 -1.34
CA ASP A 42 -12.19 -6.16 -0.28
C ASP A 42 -13.54 -6.78 0.09
N ALA A 43 -14.61 -5.99 0.16
CA ALA A 43 -15.96 -6.52 0.33
C ALA A 43 -16.33 -7.51 -0.79
N TYR A 44 -15.94 -7.27 -2.04
CA TYR A 44 -16.15 -8.24 -3.11
C TYR A 44 -15.23 -9.46 -3.00
N LEU A 45 -13.93 -9.27 -2.81
CA LEU A 45 -12.95 -10.36 -2.83
C LEU A 45 -13.11 -11.33 -1.65
N TYR A 46 -13.37 -10.81 -0.45
CA TYR A 46 -13.46 -11.63 0.77
C TYR A 46 -14.86 -12.14 1.10
N SER A 47 -15.93 -11.46 0.63
CA SER A 47 -17.32 -11.90 0.91
C SER A 47 -18.13 -12.26 -0.32
N HIS A 48 -17.53 -12.22 -1.51
CA HIS A 48 -18.19 -12.46 -2.80
C HIS A 48 -19.41 -11.56 -3.05
N ASN A 49 -19.45 -10.37 -2.45
CA ASN A 49 -20.61 -9.47 -2.51
C ASN A 49 -20.76 -8.84 -3.92
N PRO A 50 -21.82 -9.19 -4.68
CA PRO A 50 -21.99 -8.69 -6.05
C PRO A 50 -22.35 -7.21 -6.11
N THR A 51 -22.99 -6.68 -5.06
CA THR A 51 -23.31 -5.25 -4.94
C THR A 51 -22.03 -4.44 -4.81
N ALA A 52 -21.07 -4.91 -4.00
CA ALA A 52 -19.77 -4.27 -3.85
C ALA A 52 -19.00 -4.23 -5.18
N LYS A 53 -18.98 -5.34 -5.94
CA LYS A 53 -18.40 -5.38 -7.29
C LYS A 53 -19.04 -4.35 -8.22
N LYS A 54 -20.38 -4.30 -8.25
CA LYS A 54 -21.10 -3.36 -9.12
C LYS A 54 -20.75 -1.91 -8.79
N MET A 55 -20.73 -1.55 -7.50
CA MET A 55 -20.37 -0.22 -7.04
C MET A 55 -18.91 0.13 -7.38
N LEU A 56 -17.98 -0.81 -7.16
CA LEU A 56 -16.57 -0.64 -7.48
C LEU A 56 -16.37 -0.31 -8.98
N VAL A 57 -17.01 -1.07 -9.86
CA VAL A 57 -16.92 -0.86 -11.31
C VAL A 57 -17.50 0.49 -11.72
N GLN A 58 -18.67 0.87 -11.17
CA GLN A 58 -19.26 2.18 -11.44
C GLN A 58 -18.37 3.34 -10.97
N PHE A 59 -17.66 3.15 -9.85
CA PHE A 59 -16.74 4.15 -9.33
C PHE A 59 -15.48 4.27 -10.20
N ALA A 60 -14.96 3.14 -10.70
CA ALA A 60 -13.87 3.13 -11.68
C ALA A 60 -14.28 3.80 -13.00
N ASP A 61 -15.50 3.56 -13.48
CA ASP A 61 -16.04 4.21 -14.68
C ASP A 61 -16.18 5.73 -14.50
N TRP A 62 -16.68 6.19 -13.35
CA TRP A 62 -16.73 7.62 -13.03
C TRP A 62 -15.33 8.27 -13.09
N MET A 63 -14.34 7.62 -12.48
CA MET A 63 -12.96 8.10 -12.46
C MET A 63 -12.34 8.11 -13.86
N LEU A 64 -12.63 7.09 -14.69
CA LEU A 64 -12.23 7.04 -16.09
C LEU A 64 -12.83 8.20 -16.89
N HIS A 65 -14.12 8.48 -16.72
CA HIS A 65 -14.79 9.58 -17.40
C HIS A 65 -14.18 10.94 -17.03
N LEU A 66 -13.93 11.19 -15.74
CA LEU A 66 -13.24 12.39 -15.26
C LEU A 66 -11.84 12.51 -15.88
N SER A 67 -11.08 11.43 -15.88
CA SER A 67 -9.69 11.41 -16.35
C SER A 67 -9.56 11.57 -17.86
N ASN A 68 -10.59 11.24 -18.63
CA ASN A 68 -10.63 11.45 -20.08
C ASN A 68 -10.88 12.90 -20.47
N LYS A 69 -11.25 13.76 -19.51
CA LYS A 69 -11.36 15.21 -19.72
C LYS A 69 -10.06 15.97 -19.43
N LEU A 70 -9.04 15.27 -18.94
CA LEU A 70 -7.78 15.84 -18.51
C LEU A 70 -6.63 15.34 -19.38
N SER A 71 -5.69 16.24 -19.66
CA SER A 71 -4.39 15.86 -20.24
C SER A 71 -3.57 15.06 -19.22
N ASP A 72 -2.54 14.36 -19.70
CA ASP A 72 -1.65 13.62 -18.81
C ASP A 72 -0.87 14.57 -17.89
N GLU A 73 -0.51 15.77 -18.34
CA GLU A 73 0.12 16.80 -17.51
C GLU A 73 -0.82 17.26 -16.38
N GLN A 74 -2.10 17.45 -16.66
CA GLN A 74 -3.11 17.81 -15.65
C GLN A 74 -3.31 16.70 -14.64
N LEU A 75 -3.35 15.43 -15.08
CA LEU A 75 -3.38 14.30 -14.17
C LEU A 75 -2.13 14.25 -13.30
N GLN A 76 -0.92 14.37 -13.88
CA GLN A 76 0.32 14.35 -13.10
C GLN A 76 0.42 15.53 -12.13
N LEU A 77 -0.09 16.72 -12.48
CA LEU A 77 -0.22 17.85 -11.56
C LEU A 77 -1.08 17.48 -10.35
N MET A 78 -2.21 16.84 -10.58
CA MET A 78 -3.14 16.39 -9.54
C MET A 78 -2.54 15.28 -8.66
N LEU A 79 -1.70 14.40 -9.21
CA LEU A 79 -1.01 13.34 -8.46
C LEU A 79 0.08 13.84 -7.51
N ARG A 80 0.42 15.15 -7.55
CA ARG A 80 1.24 15.78 -6.50
C ARG A 80 0.56 15.70 -5.14
N THR A 81 -0.77 15.80 -5.12
CA THR A 81 -1.56 15.58 -3.91
C THR A 81 -1.65 14.10 -3.60
N GLU A 82 -1.47 13.73 -2.34
CA GLU A 82 -1.57 12.35 -1.90
C GLU A 82 -2.86 11.67 -2.39
N TYR A 83 -2.66 10.55 -3.10
CA TYR A 83 -3.73 9.76 -3.70
C TYR A 83 -3.79 8.31 -3.19
N GLY A 84 -2.96 7.96 -2.20
CA GLY A 84 -2.83 6.59 -1.70
C GLY A 84 -2.49 5.61 -2.83
N GLY A 85 -3.15 4.44 -2.84
CA GLY A 85 -2.95 3.36 -3.81
C GLY A 85 -4.02 3.31 -4.89
N LEU A 86 -4.47 4.46 -5.43
CA LEU A 86 -5.47 4.44 -6.51
C LEU A 86 -5.01 3.63 -7.72
N ASN A 87 -3.74 3.76 -8.10
CA ASN A 87 -3.14 2.96 -9.17
C ASN A 87 -3.23 1.45 -8.89
N GLU A 88 -3.00 1.01 -7.66
CA GLU A 88 -3.23 -0.38 -7.24
C GLU A 88 -4.69 -0.79 -7.41
N THR A 89 -5.63 -0.04 -6.82
CA THR A 89 -7.05 -0.43 -6.85
C THR A 89 -7.65 -0.43 -8.26
N LEU A 90 -7.18 0.43 -9.16
CA LEU A 90 -7.56 0.42 -10.56
C LEU A 90 -7.01 -0.81 -11.29
N ALA A 91 -5.78 -1.23 -10.98
CA ALA A 91 -5.21 -2.47 -11.49
C ALA A 91 -5.97 -3.70 -10.97
N ASP A 92 -6.45 -3.66 -9.72
CA ASP A 92 -7.35 -4.69 -9.19
C ASP A 92 -8.71 -4.73 -9.90
N VAL A 93 -9.28 -3.57 -10.27
CA VAL A 93 -10.51 -3.53 -11.08
C VAL A 93 -10.28 -4.19 -12.44
N TYR A 94 -9.10 -4.00 -13.06
CA TYR A 94 -8.71 -4.74 -14.26
C TYR A 94 -8.68 -6.25 -14.00
N ALA A 95 -8.02 -6.70 -12.93
CA ALA A 95 -7.97 -8.13 -12.58
C ALA A 95 -9.37 -8.75 -12.33
N ILE A 96 -10.30 -7.98 -11.75
CA ILE A 96 -11.68 -8.41 -11.45
C ILE A 96 -12.57 -8.48 -12.71
N THR A 97 -12.32 -7.62 -13.70
CA THR A 97 -13.23 -7.42 -14.84
C THR A 97 -12.67 -7.91 -16.18
N GLY A 98 -11.35 -8.03 -16.32
CA GLY A 98 -10.66 -8.26 -17.59
C GLY A 98 -10.66 -7.06 -18.54
N HIS A 99 -11.23 -5.90 -18.15
CA HIS A 99 -11.36 -4.76 -19.05
C HIS A 99 -10.09 -3.89 -19.05
N ASN A 100 -9.30 -3.96 -20.12
CA ASN A 100 -8.00 -3.28 -20.24
C ASN A 100 -8.03 -1.75 -19.98
N LYS A 101 -9.18 -1.08 -20.17
CA LYS A 101 -9.35 0.35 -19.88
C LYS A 101 -8.94 0.73 -18.44
N TYR A 102 -9.12 -0.17 -17.47
CA TYR A 102 -8.75 0.08 -16.08
C TYR A 102 -7.25 -0.07 -15.84
N LEU A 103 -6.56 -0.97 -16.54
CA LEU A 103 -5.10 -1.09 -16.47
C LEU A 103 -4.42 0.13 -17.09
N VAL A 104 -4.96 0.63 -18.21
CA VAL A 104 -4.51 1.89 -18.81
C VAL A 104 -4.71 3.05 -17.83
N LEU A 105 -5.87 3.13 -17.17
CA LEU A 105 -6.13 4.16 -16.16
C LEU A 105 -5.19 4.04 -14.96
N ALA A 106 -4.93 2.83 -14.48
CA ALA A 106 -3.97 2.57 -13.39
C ALA A 106 -2.56 3.11 -13.72
N LYS A 107 -2.09 2.89 -14.97
CA LYS A 107 -0.82 3.45 -15.45
C LYS A 107 -0.85 4.99 -15.49
N ARG A 108 -1.95 5.61 -15.93
CA ARG A 108 -2.10 7.09 -15.91
C ARG A 108 -2.10 7.67 -14.49
N TYR A 109 -2.60 6.92 -13.50
CA TYR A 109 -2.57 7.27 -12.07
C TYR A 109 -1.25 6.91 -11.35
N THR A 110 -0.19 6.62 -12.11
CA THR A 110 1.16 6.41 -11.55
C THR A 110 1.98 7.68 -11.72
N GLU A 111 2.41 8.26 -10.59
CA GLU A 111 3.18 9.50 -10.56
C GLU A 111 4.59 9.31 -11.12
N GLN A 112 4.88 10.01 -12.22
CA GLN A 112 6.15 9.89 -12.94
C GLN A 112 7.32 10.50 -12.19
N SER A 113 7.10 11.56 -11.40
CA SER A 113 8.17 12.17 -10.57
C SER A 113 8.74 11.21 -9.53
N LEU A 114 7.94 10.26 -9.04
CA LEU A 114 8.38 9.20 -8.14
C LEU A 114 8.95 8.00 -8.90
N LEU A 115 8.27 7.54 -9.96
CA LEU A 115 8.65 6.33 -10.70
C LEU A 115 9.96 6.50 -11.48
N GLN A 116 10.16 7.63 -12.16
CA GLN A 116 11.29 7.82 -13.07
C GLN A 116 12.66 7.71 -12.38
N PRO A 117 12.91 8.31 -11.19
CA PRO A 117 14.14 8.05 -10.45
C PRO A 117 14.34 6.58 -10.10
N LEU A 118 13.28 5.87 -9.70
CA LEU A 118 13.35 4.47 -9.29
C LEU A 118 13.67 3.54 -10.47
N LEU A 119 13.16 3.83 -11.68
CA LEU A 119 13.53 3.13 -12.92
C LEU A 119 15.03 3.25 -13.27
N HIS A 120 15.69 4.29 -12.75
CA HIS A 120 17.13 4.51 -12.92
C HIS A 120 17.93 4.17 -11.64
N HIS A 121 17.32 3.46 -10.69
CA HIS A 121 17.92 3.09 -9.40
C HIS A 121 18.47 4.28 -8.61
N GLN A 122 17.73 5.39 -8.61
CA GLN A 122 18.06 6.60 -7.85
C GLN A 122 17.17 6.73 -6.62
N ASP A 123 17.76 6.68 -5.43
CA ASP A 123 17.07 7.03 -4.19
C ASP A 123 16.94 8.55 -4.07
N LYS A 124 15.72 9.07 -4.25
CA LYS A 124 15.33 10.47 -4.02
C LYS A 124 14.24 10.59 -2.95
N LEU A 125 14.26 9.70 -1.96
CA LEU A 125 13.20 9.58 -0.95
C LEU A 125 13.35 10.54 0.22
N THR A 126 14.57 11.00 0.52
CA THR A 126 14.83 11.88 1.67
C THR A 126 13.95 13.14 1.62
N GLY A 127 13.27 13.42 2.73
CA GLY A 127 12.35 14.54 2.89
C GLY A 127 10.92 14.27 2.38
N LEU A 128 10.66 13.18 1.67
CA LEU A 128 9.30 12.83 1.24
C LEU A 128 8.50 12.23 2.40
N HIS A 129 7.20 12.57 2.46
CA HIS A 129 6.25 11.90 3.35
C HIS A 129 6.13 10.42 2.98
N ALA A 130 6.50 9.53 3.89
CA ALA A 130 6.76 8.13 3.60
C ALA A 130 5.49 7.36 3.21
N ASN A 131 4.44 7.48 4.01
CA ASN A 131 3.17 6.79 3.75
C ASN A 131 2.48 7.26 2.48
N THR A 132 2.80 8.46 1.98
CA THR A 132 2.31 8.91 0.68
C THR A 132 2.95 8.12 -0.46
N GLN A 133 4.22 7.71 -0.33
CA GLN A 133 4.95 7.07 -1.43
C GLN A 133 4.72 5.56 -1.47
N ILE A 134 4.72 4.88 -0.33
CA ILE A 134 4.70 3.40 -0.28
C ILE A 134 3.46 2.81 -1.01
N PRO A 135 2.22 3.30 -0.83
CA PRO A 135 1.06 2.82 -1.59
C PRO A 135 1.17 3.02 -3.10
N LYS A 136 1.83 4.09 -3.55
CA LYS A 136 2.07 4.33 -4.98
C LYS A 136 2.94 3.23 -5.55
N ILE A 137 3.97 2.82 -4.81
CA ILE A 137 4.90 1.75 -5.20
C ILE A 137 4.24 0.37 -5.11
N VAL A 138 3.36 0.13 -4.14
CA VAL A 138 2.49 -1.06 -4.14
C VAL A 138 1.69 -1.13 -5.45
N GLY A 139 1.13 0.01 -5.89
CA GLY A 139 0.44 0.09 -7.18
C GLY A 139 1.35 -0.13 -8.39
N VAL A 140 2.59 0.37 -8.39
CA VAL A 140 3.59 0.10 -9.43
C VAL A 140 3.85 -1.40 -9.54
N ALA A 141 4.13 -2.08 -8.42
CA ALA A 141 4.35 -3.52 -8.40
C ALA A 141 3.11 -4.31 -8.87
N ARG A 142 1.90 -3.87 -8.50
CA ARG A 142 0.65 -4.53 -8.90
C ARG A 142 0.37 -4.37 -10.39
N ILE A 143 0.63 -3.18 -10.95
CA ILE A 143 0.56 -2.95 -12.39
C ILE A 143 1.59 -3.81 -13.12
N ALA A 144 2.82 -3.89 -12.61
CA ALA A 144 3.88 -4.70 -13.17
C ALA A 144 3.52 -6.20 -13.22
N GLU A 145 2.95 -6.74 -12.13
CA GLU A 145 2.45 -8.11 -12.06
C GLU A 145 1.43 -8.40 -13.18
N LEU A 146 0.48 -7.50 -13.40
CA LEU A 146 -0.65 -7.68 -14.33
C LEU A 146 -0.30 -7.38 -15.80
N SER A 147 0.75 -6.59 -16.04
CA SER A 147 1.21 -6.20 -17.37
C SER A 147 2.53 -6.86 -17.80
N HIS A 148 3.12 -7.66 -16.91
CA HIS A 148 4.43 -8.29 -17.07
C HIS A 148 5.57 -7.29 -17.35
N ASP A 149 5.46 -6.07 -16.81
CA ASP A 149 6.47 -5.02 -16.98
C ASP A 149 7.62 -5.21 -15.97
N LYS A 150 8.71 -5.83 -16.44
CA LYS A 150 9.87 -6.12 -15.59
C LYS A 150 10.56 -4.89 -15.05
N ALA A 151 10.57 -3.78 -15.81
CA ALA A 151 11.23 -2.55 -15.38
C ALA A 151 10.46 -1.90 -14.22
N TRP A 152 9.13 -1.93 -14.27
CA TRP A 152 8.29 -1.44 -13.17
C TRP A 152 8.44 -2.32 -11.93
N LEU A 153 8.46 -3.65 -12.09
CA LEU A 153 8.68 -4.56 -10.97
C LEU A 153 10.04 -4.33 -10.30
N ASP A 154 11.09 -4.20 -11.10
CA ASP A 154 12.46 -3.90 -10.65
C ASP A 154 12.55 -2.55 -9.93
N SER A 155 11.85 -1.51 -10.41
CA SER A 155 11.79 -0.21 -9.72
C SER A 155 11.13 -0.29 -8.34
N ALA A 156 10.10 -1.13 -8.19
CA ALA A 156 9.42 -1.36 -6.92
C ALA A 156 10.28 -2.18 -5.95
N ASP A 157 11.03 -3.16 -6.48
CA ASP A 157 12.03 -3.89 -5.70
C ASP A 157 13.16 -2.97 -5.23
N PHE A 158 13.71 -2.14 -6.11
CA PHE A 158 14.72 -1.14 -5.75
C PHE A 158 14.23 -0.23 -4.62
N PHE A 159 13.00 0.29 -4.72
CA PHE A 159 12.39 1.08 -3.63
C PHE A 159 12.34 0.30 -2.32
N TRP A 160 11.88 -0.95 -2.36
CA TRP A 160 11.80 -1.82 -1.18
C TRP A 160 13.18 -2.00 -0.54
N GLN A 161 14.20 -2.29 -1.34
CA GLN A 161 15.58 -2.46 -0.87
C GLN A 161 16.11 -1.18 -0.21
N GLN A 162 15.87 0.00 -0.80
CA GLN A 162 16.30 1.26 -0.18
C GLN A 162 15.60 1.49 1.17
N VAL A 163 14.29 1.28 1.25
CA VAL A 163 13.55 1.50 2.51
C VAL A 163 13.98 0.48 3.58
N VAL A 164 14.05 -0.80 3.25
CA VAL A 164 14.35 -1.87 4.22
C VAL A 164 15.80 -1.86 4.67
N HIS A 165 16.76 -1.63 3.78
CA HIS A 165 18.18 -1.74 4.12
C HIS A 165 18.80 -0.41 4.58
N LYS A 166 18.19 0.74 4.25
CA LYS A 166 18.79 2.06 4.52
C LYS A 166 17.96 2.95 5.44
N ARG A 167 16.67 2.67 5.64
CA ARG A 167 15.74 3.60 6.31
C ARG A 167 14.84 2.95 7.36
N THR A 168 15.08 1.68 7.69
CA THR A 168 14.24 0.88 8.58
C THR A 168 14.99 0.55 9.88
N VAL A 169 14.32 0.74 11.02
CA VAL A 169 14.87 0.42 12.35
C VAL A 169 14.56 -1.03 12.78
N SER A 170 15.06 -1.43 13.95
CA SER A 170 14.99 -2.81 14.45
C SER A 170 13.58 -3.41 14.46
N ILE A 171 12.54 -2.61 14.71
CA ILE A 171 11.16 -3.08 14.73
C ILE A 171 10.55 -3.30 13.32
N GLY A 172 11.27 -2.93 12.25
CA GLY A 172 10.77 -3.03 10.86
C GLY A 172 10.00 -1.79 10.36
N GLY A 173 9.90 -0.75 11.19
CA GLY A 173 9.32 0.55 10.85
C GLY A 173 10.32 1.56 10.28
N ASN A 174 9.81 2.60 9.63
CA ASN A 174 10.58 3.69 9.03
C ASN A 174 9.89 5.05 9.25
N SER A 175 10.59 6.11 8.86
CA SER A 175 10.22 7.53 8.99
C SER A 175 10.29 8.11 10.40
N VAL A 176 10.43 9.43 10.47
CA VAL A 176 10.35 10.24 11.69
C VAL A 176 9.44 11.42 11.37
N ARG A 177 8.45 11.68 12.23
CA ARG A 177 7.38 12.66 11.93
C ARG A 177 6.80 12.43 10.52
N GLU A 178 6.55 11.16 10.17
CA GLU A 178 5.99 10.70 8.88
C GLU A 178 6.89 10.84 7.64
N HIS A 179 8.09 11.42 7.75
CA HIS A 179 8.97 11.69 6.61
C HIS A 179 10.21 10.81 6.61
N PHE A 180 10.70 10.46 5.42
CA PHE A 180 12.00 9.79 5.28
C PHE A 180 13.12 10.77 5.66
N HIS A 181 13.82 10.52 6.76
CA HIS A 181 15.07 11.22 7.11
C HIS A 181 16.23 10.74 6.22
N PRO A 182 17.39 11.44 6.14
CA PRO A 182 18.57 10.96 5.41
C PRO A 182 18.99 9.56 5.86
N SER A 183 19.40 8.70 4.92
CA SER A 183 19.72 7.29 5.21
C SER A 183 21.02 7.10 6.01
N ASP A 184 21.81 8.14 6.16
CA ASP A 184 23.06 8.20 6.92
C ASP A 184 22.94 8.99 8.23
N ASP A 185 21.76 9.57 8.53
CA ASP A 185 21.51 10.31 9.77
C ASP A 185 20.20 9.86 10.45
N PHE A 186 20.37 9.07 11.52
CA PHE A 186 19.28 8.58 12.37
C PHE A 186 19.14 9.39 13.67
N SER A 187 19.80 10.55 13.81
CA SER A 187 19.75 11.34 15.06
C SER A 187 18.30 11.71 15.42
N SER A 188 17.53 12.16 14.42
CA SER A 188 16.10 12.47 14.60
C SER A 188 15.24 11.28 15.05
N MET A 189 15.61 10.05 14.68
CA MET A 189 14.94 8.82 15.09
C MET A 189 15.10 8.57 16.59
N LEU A 190 16.28 8.88 17.14
CA LEU A 190 16.60 8.71 18.55
C LEU A 190 16.10 9.86 19.42
N GLU A 191 15.85 11.04 18.84
CA GLU A 191 15.48 12.25 19.58
C GLU A 191 13.97 12.52 19.58
N SER A 192 13.26 12.15 18.50
CA SER A 192 11.85 12.46 18.30
C SER A 192 10.93 11.53 19.11
N ALA A 193 9.85 12.08 19.65
CA ALA A 193 8.73 11.29 20.15
C ALA A 193 7.94 10.63 19.01
N GLU A 194 7.94 11.25 17.83
CA GLU A 194 7.26 10.76 16.63
C GLU A 194 8.22 9.90 15.81
N GLY A 195 8.42 8.66 16.28
CA GLY A 195 9.20 7.62 15.59
C GLY A 195 8.45 7.01 14.40
N PRO A 196 8.69 5.74 14.03
CA PRO A 196 8.03 5.10 12.91
C PRO A 196 6.50 5.13 13.00
N GLU A 197 5.86 5.46 11.88
CA GLU A 197 4.41 5.43 11.69
C GLU A 197 3.94 4.01 11.33
N THR A 198 2.85 3.54 11.95
CA THR A 198 2.29 2.19 11.73
C THR A 198 1.83 1.97 10.28
N CYS A 199 1.23 2.97 9.63
CA CYS A 199 0.78 2.84 8.24
C CYS A 199 1.92 2.48 7.27
N ASN A 200 3.12 3.00 7.52
CA ASN A 200 4.29 2.74 6.67
C ASN A 200 4.61 1.25 6.68
N THR A 201 4.62 0.64 7.86
CA THR A 201 4.88 -0.80 7.98
C THR A 201 3.75 -1.63 7.39
N TYR A 202 2.48 -1.26 7.60
CA TYR A 202 1.36 -1.94 6.94
C TYR A 202 1.55 -1.98 5.40
N ASN A 203 1.91 -0.85 4.79
CA ASN A 203 2.09 -0.77 3.34
C ASN A 203 3.39 -1.45 2.88
N MET A 204 4.46 -1.43 3.68
CA MET A 204 5.69 -2.16 3.38
C MET A 204 5.49 -3.67 3.45
N LEU A 205 4.69 -4.18 4.39
CA LEU A 205 4.32 -5.60 4.43
C LEU A 205 3.55 -5.99 3.16
N LYS A 206 2.60 -5.15 2.73
CA LYS A 206 1.86 -5.34 1.48
C LYS A 206 2.78 -5.40 0.26
N LEU A 207 3.74 -4.48 0.15
CA LEU A 207 4.75 -4.49 -0.92
C LEU A 207 5.62 -5.75 -0.85
N SER A 208 6.08 -6.14 0.35
CA SER A 208 6.93 -7.32 0.57
C SER A 208 6.25 -8.60 0.12
N LYS A 209 4.98 -8.79 0.49
CA LYS A 209 4.15 -9.91 0.04
C LYS A 209 4.06 -9.95 -1.47
N LEU A 210 3.75 -8.82 -2.10
CA LEU A 210 3.59 -8.73 -3.54
C LEU A 210 4.89 -9.05 -4.29
N LEU A 211 6.03 -8.52 -3.84
CA LEU A 211 7.34 -8.81 -4.43
C LEU A 211 7.73 -10.28 -4.25
N TYR A 212 7.56 -10.84 -3.05
CA TYR A 212 7.79 -12.26 -2.77
C TYR A 212 6.95 -13.16 -3.70
N GLU A 213 5.65 -12.89 -3.82
CA GLU A 213 4.77 -13.67 -4.68
C GLU A 213 5.14 -13.54 -6.16
N ASN A 214 5.57 -12.36 -6.61
CA ASN A 214 6.05 -12.17 -7.99
C ASN A 214 7.34 -12.96 -8.25
N LYS A 215 8.31 -12.93 -7.33
CA LYS A 215 9.55 -13.73 -7.44
C LYS A 215 9.25 -15.22 -7.46
N LEU A 216 8.32 -15.67 -6.62
CA LEU A 216 7.91 -17.06 -6.58
C LEU A 216 7.27 -17.50 -7.91
N LEU A 217 6.35 -16.70 -8.46
CA LEU A 217 5.62 -17.02 -9.69
C LEU A 217 6.46 -16.92 -10.96
N TYR A 218 7.30 -15.88 -11.09
CA TYR A 218 7.97 -15.56 -12.35
C TYR A 218 9.43 -16.00 -12.41
N GLU A 219 10.08 -16.16 -11.25
CA GLU A 219 11.49 -16.57 -11.16
C GLU A 219 11.65 -17.96 -10.54
N ASN A 220 10.56 -18.61 -10.11
CA ASN A 220 10.57 -19.88 -9.36
C ASN A 220 11.55 -19.83 -8.16
N LYS A 221 11.64 -18.65 -7.55
CA LYS A 221 12.59 -18.33 -6.49
C LYS A 221 11.84 -17.80 -5.27
N ALA A 222 11.90 -18.53 -4.17
CA ALA A 222 11.50 -18.02 -2.86
C ALA A 222 12.62 -17.11 -2.33
N ASP A 223 12.50 -15.80 -2.55
CA ASP A 223 13.46 -14.85 -1.99
C ASP A 223 13.09 -14.55 -0.53
N LEU A 224 13.84 -15.18 0.38
CA LEU A 224 13.53 -15.16 1.81
C LEU A 224 13.74 -13.78 2.44
N ALA A 225 14.48 -12.87 1.81
CA ALA A 225 14.69 -11.51 2.33
C ALA A 225 13.36 -10.76 2.58
N TYR A 226 12.35 -10.97 1.72
CA TYR A 226 11.02 -10.39 1.94
C TYR A 226 10.31 -11.01 3.14
N ILE A 227 10.45 -12.32 3.35
CA ILE A 227 9.84 -13.04 4.47
C ILE A 227 10.52 -12.67 5.78
N GLU A 228 11.85 -12.57 5.82
CA GLU A 228 12.62 -12.12 6.98
C GLU A 228 12.23 -10.71 7.41
N TYR A 229 12.09 -9.78 6.46
CA TYR A 229 11.56 -8.45 6.75
C TYR A 229 10.10 -8.52 7.23
N TYR A 230 9.26 -9.31 6.56
CA TYR A 230 7.84 -9.44 6.89
C TYR A 230 7.67 -9.93 8.33
N GLU A 231 8.38 -10.99 8.72
CA GLU A 231 8.39 -11.52 10.08
C GLU A 231 8.83 -10.46 11.08
N ARG A 232 9.99 -9.82 10.86
CA ARG A 232 10.51 -8.77 11.75
C ARG A 232 9.51 -7.65 11.97
N ALA A 233 8.94 -7.12 10.89
CA ALA A 233 7.97 -6.02 10.95
C ALA A 233 6.62 -6.44 11.55
N LEU A 234 6.16 -7.66 11.27
CA LEU A 234 4.91 -8.19 11.79
C LEU A 234 4.96 -8.34 13.31
N TYR A 235 5.99 -9.03 13.82
CA TYR A 235 6.11 -9.30 15.25
C TYR A 235 6.47 -8.06 16.07
N ASN A 236 7.35 -7.20 15.55
CA ASN A 236 7.92 -6.12 16.36
C ASN A 236 7.22 -4.76 16.18
N HIS A 237 6.55 -4.50 15.06
CA HIS A 237 5.82 -3.25 14.87
C HIS A 237 4.31 -3.49 14.83
N ILE A 238 3.80 -4.31 13.90
CA ILE A 238 2.35 -4.50 13.72
C ILE A 238 1.69 -5.15 14.94
N LEU A 239 2.22 -6.25 15.46
CA LEU A 239 1.65 -6.92 16.63
C LEU A 239 1.70 -6.00 17.86
N SER A 240 2.75 -5.16 17.97
CA SER A 240 2.91 -4.20 19.07
C SER A 240 2.01 -2.95 18.97
N SER A 241 1.44 -2.69 17.78
CA SER A 241 0.69 -1.46 17.49
C SER A 241 -0.76 -1.49 17.95
N GLN A 242 -1.18 -2.52 18.70
CA GLN A 242 -2.48 -2.58 19.36
C GLN A 242 -2.28 -2.94 20.84
N HIS A 243 -3.00 -2.26 21.73
CA HIS A 243 -2.99 -2.65 23.13
C HIS A 243 -3.62 -4.06 23.26
N PRO A 244 -2.94 -5.04 23.88
CA PRO A 244 -3.39 -6.43 23.88
C PRO A 244 -4.72 -6.62 24.63
N ASP A 245 -4.91 -5.93 25.75
CA ASP A 245 -6.12 -6.12 26.59
C ASP A 245 -7.28 -5.18 26.23
N ASN A 246 -7.00 -3.89 26.04
CA ASN A 246 -8.01 -2.84 25.91
C ASN A 246 -8.30 -2.43 24.45
N GLY A 247 -7.55 -2.98 23.49
CA GLY A 247 -7.54 -2.48 22.11
C GLY A 247 -7.03 -1.04 22.00
N GLY A 248 -7.23 -0.43 20.84
CA GLY A 248 -6.67 0.87 20.52
C GLY A 248 -5.35 0.75 19.79
N LEU A 249 -5.19 1.60 18.77
CA LEU A 249 -4.20 1.48 17.72
C LEU A 249 -3.17 2.59 17.83
N VAL A 250 -1.90 2.24 17.62
CA VAL A 250 -0.76 3.15 17.74
C VAL A 250 -0.53 3.88 16.42
N TYR A 251 -0.26 5.19 16.51
CA TYR A 251 0.19 5.98 15.37
C TYR A 251 1.72 5.92 15.24
N PHE A 252 2.42 6.52 16.21
CA PHE A 252 3.88 6.56 16.27
C PHE A 252 4.42 5.65 17.35
N THR A 253 5.50 4.92 17.02
CA THR A 253 6.26 4.12 17.98
C THR A 253 7.62 4.80 18.22
N PRO A 254 7.81 5.59 19.29
CA PRO A 254 9.06 6.30 19.53
C PRO A 254 10.24 5.32 19.68
N MET A 255 11.34 5.59 18.97
CA MET A 255 12.64 4.91 19.21
C MET A 255 13.47 5.65 20.26
N ARG A 256 13.07 6.86 20.63
CA ARG A 256 13.63 7.66 21.72
C ARG A 256 13.51 6.92 23.06
N PRO A 257 14.61 6.72 23.80
CA PRO A 257 14.57 6.19 25.17
C PRO A 257 13.71 7.04 26.10
N GLU A 258 13.14 6.42 27.13
CA GLU A 258 12.32 7.09 28.16
C GLU A 258 11.07 7.80 27.59
N HIS A 259 10.44 7.21 26.57
CA HIS A 259 9.17 7.67 26.04
C HIS A 259 8.09 6.57 26.03
N TYR A 260 6.87 6.95 25.69
CA TYR A 260 5.72 6.04 25.57
C TYR A 260 4.99 6.28 24.26
N ARG A 261 4.12 5.34 23.87
CA ARG A 261 3.25 5.47 22.70
C ARG A 261 1.80 5.66 23.11
N VAL A 262 1.03 6.33 22.26
CA VAL A 262 -0.40 6.62 22.49
C VAL A 262 -1.25 5.61 21.72
N TYR A 263 -2.36 5.20 22.33
CA TYR A 263 -3.37 4.34 21.71
C TYR A 263 -4.61 5.14 21.34
N SER A 264 -5.18 4.81 20.19
CA SER A 264 -6.45 5.38 19.72
C SER A 264 -7.61 5.00 20.65
N SER A 265 -8.65 5.83 20.70
CA SER A 265 -9.91 5.50 21.35
C SER A 265 -11.03 5.35 20.31
N ALA A 266 -11.83 4.29 20.45
CA ALA A 266 -12.98 4.05 19.58
C ALA A 266 -13.93 5.26 19.62
N GLN A 267 -14.50 5.62 18.46
CA GLN A 267 -15.40 6.77 18.28
C GLN A 267 -14.75 8.16 18.47
N GLN A 268 -13.47 8.24 18.87
CA GLN A 268 -12.77 9.51 19.10
C GLN A 268 -11.60 9.73 18.14
N SER A 269 -10.90 8.66 17.78
CA SER A 269 -9.70 8.72 16.94
C SER A 269 -10.03 8.34 15.48
N MET A 270 -9.78 9.24 14.54
CA MET A 270 -10.06 9.07 13.11
C MET A 270 -8.80 9.24 12.24
N TRP A 271 -7.67 8.72 12.73
CA TRP A 271 -6.36 8.85 12.11
C TRP A 271 -6.14 7.83 10.98
N CYS A 272 -5.16 8.07 10.10
CA CYS A 272 -4.75 7.08 9.09
C CYS A 272 -4.37 5.73 9.72
N CYS A 273 -3.58 5.74 10.81
CA CYS A 273 -3.15 4.55 11.54
C CYS A 273 -4.29 3.78 12.21
N VAL A 274 -5.43 4.44 12.48
CA VAL A 274 -6.65 3.72 12.91
C VAL A 274 -7.21 2.92 11.74
N GLY A 275 -7.27 3.51 10.55
CA GLY A 275 -7.71 2.82 9.32
C GLY A 275 -6.88 1.57 9.03
N SER A 276 -5.55 1.71 8.91
CA SER A 276 -4.67 0.56 8.67
C SER A 276 -4.63 -0.41 9.86
N GLY A 277 -4.75 0.09 11.09
CA GLY A 277 -4.74 -0.75 12.29
C GLY A 277 -5.95 -1.68 12.39
N ILE A 278 -7.13 -1.26 11.93
CA ILE A 278 -8.30 -2.14 11.80
C ILE A 278 -8.00 -3.30 10.82
N GLU A 279 -7.28 -3.02 9.73
CA GLU A 279 -6.93 -4.03 8.73
C GLU A 279 -5.81 -4.97 9.19
N ASN A 280 -4.82 -4.46 9.92
CA ASN A 280 -3.62 -5.19 10.37
C ASN A 280 -3.97 -6.53 11.04
N HIS A 281 -4.88 -6.49 12.01
CA HIS A 281 -5.13 -7.62 12.89
C HIS A 281 -6.15 -8.62 12.32
N ALA A 282 -6.76 -8.30 11.17
CA ALA A 282 -7.71 -9.18 10.49
C ALA A 282 -7.04 -10.20 9.55
N LYS A 283 -5.72 -10.08 9.31
CA LYS A 283 -5.05 -10.76 8.19
C LYS A 283 -3.70 -11.40 8.52
N TYR A 284 -3.44 -11.74 9.79
CA TYR A 284 -2.20 -12.42 10.18
C TYR A 284 -1.92 -13.72 9.40
N GLY A 285 -2.98 -14.41 8.96
CA GLY A 285 -2.86 -15.64 8.16
C GLY A 285 -2.35 -15.45 6.73
N GLU A 286 -2.30 -14.21 6.21
CA GLU A 286 -2.23 -13.96 4.76
C GLU A 286 -0.89 -14.33 4.09
N LEU A 287 0.16 -14.57 4.87
CA LEU A 287 1.49 -14.95 4.39
C LEU A 287 2.14 -16.04 5.25
N ILE A 288 1.40 -16.70 6.15
CA ILE A 288 1.93 -17.84 6.93
C ILE A 288 2.41 -18.93 5.97
N TYR A 289 1.64 -19.16 4.91
CA TYR A 289 1.92 -20.15 3.88
C TYR A 289 2.00 -19.50 2.50
N ALA A 290 2.76 -20.12 1.60
CA ALA A 290 2.70 -19.87 0.16
C ALA A 290 2.72 -21.19 -0.62
N SER A 291 2.23 -21.20 -1.86
CA SER A 291 2.25 -22.39 -2.70
C SER A 291 2.48 -22.03 -4.16
N GLU A 292 3.29 -22.81 -4.85
CA GLU A 292 3.54 -22.70 -6.28
C GLU A 292 3.64 -24.12 -6.84
N ALA A 293 2.85 -24.43 -7.89
CA ALA A 293 2.72 -25.77 -8.45
C ALA A 293 2.52 -26.88 -7.38
N ASP A 294 3.51 -27.74 -7.18
CA ASP A 294 3.54 -28.82 -6.20
C ASP A 294 4.32 -28.50 -4.92
N LYS A 295 4.85 -27.27 -4.81
CA LYS A 295 5.62 -26.79 -3.67
C LYS A 295 4.72 -26.08 -2.68
N PHE A 296 4.95 -26.38 -1.40
CA PHE A 296 4.29 -25.75 -0.26
C PHE A 296 5.37 -25.11 0.61
N TYR A 297 5.20 -23.83 0.91
CA TYR A 297 6.14 -23.03 1.69
C TYR A 297 5.50 -22.68 3.03
N VAL A 298 6.22 -22.95 4.11
CA VAL A 298 5.90 -22.47 5.46
C VAL A 298 6.80 -21.27 5.71
N ASN A 299 6.23 -20.06 5.64
CA ASN A 299 6.98 -18.82 5.71
C ASN A 299 7.07 -18.28 7.15
N LEU A 300 5.97 -18.34 7.91
CA LEU A 300 5.91 -17.81 9.28
C LEU A 300 5.55 -18.92 10.27
N PHE A 301 6.15 -18.88 11.45
CA PHE A 301 5.94 -19.88 12.51
C PHE A 301 4.85 -19.42 13.49
N VAL A 302 3.61 -19.40 13.02
CA VAL A 302 2.41 -19.01 13.79
C VAL A 302 1.51 -20.23 13.95
N ASP A 303 0.97 -20.44 15.17
CA ASP A 303 0.00 -21.51 15.42
C ASP A 303 -1.23 -21.33 14.53
N SER A 304 -1.43 -22.27 13.60
CA SER A 304 -2.42 -22.17 12.54
C SER A 304 -2.72 -23.53 11.92
N THR A 305 -3.89 -23.63 11.29
CA THR A 305 -4.31 -24.76 10.46
C THR A 305 -4.52 -24.26 9.05
N VAL A 306 -4.19 -25.06 8.04
CA VAL A 306 -4.31 -24.66 6.63
C VAL A 306 -5.10 -25.69 5.82
N HIS A 307 -6.03 -25.19 5.01
CA HIS A 307 -6.75 -25.98 4.03
C HIS A 307 -6.08 -25.85 2.65
N TRP A 308 -5.19 -26.77 2.31
CA TRP A 308 -4.50 -26.78 1.02
C TRP A 308 -5.17 -27.72 0.01
N ALA A 309 -6.07 -27.18 -0.81
CA ALA A 309 -6.70 -27.92 -1.92
C ALA A 309 -5.86 -27.83 -3.20
N ARG A 310 -5.07 -28.86 -3.49
CA ARG A 310 -4.21 -28.96 -4.69
C ARG A 310 -5.06 -28.88 -5.97
N LYS A 311 -4.94 -27.81 -6.77
CA LYS A 311 -5.51 -27.78 -8.13
C LYS A 311 -4.61 -28.56 -9.08
N ARG A 312 -5.18 -29.52 -9.82
CA ARG A 312 -4.46 -30.31 -10.84
C ARG A 312 -4.36 -29.59 -12.19
N ASP A 313 -5.13 -28.52 -12.45
CA ASP A 313 -5.36 -28.03 -13.81
C ASP A 313 -5.10 -26.53 -14.07
N HIS A 314 -4.46 -25.79 -13.16
CA HIS A 314 -4.07 -24.38 -13.43
C HIS A 314 -2.75 -23.99 -12.75
N PRO A 315 -1.65 -23.77 -13.49
CA PRO A 315 -0.32 -23.49 -12.92
C PRO A 315 -0.19 -22.14 -12.20
N HIS A 316 -1.23 -21.29 -12.15
CA HIS A 316 -1.16 -19.94 -11.60
C HIS A 316 -2.26 -19.60 -10.57
N ALA A 317 -3.02 -20.59 -10.08
CA ALA A 317 -4.09 -20.32 -9.12
C ALA A 317 -3.57 -20.32 -7.67
N LYS A 318 -3.42 -19.13 -7.07
CA LYS A 318 -3.19 -18.95 -5.62
C LYS A 318 -4.47 -19.31 -4.86
N ASN A 319 -4.47 -20.40 -4.09
CA ASN A 319 -5.50 -20.70 -3.09
C ASN A 319 -4.83 -21.24 -1.83
N LEU A 320 -4.36 -20.32 -0.99
CA LEU A 320 -4.18 -20.62 0.43
C LEU A 320 -5.26 -19.81 1.14
N VAL A 321 -6.26 -20.52 1.64
CA VAL A 321 -7.27 -19.96 2.51
C VAL A 321 -6.84 -20.35 3.93
N PRO A 322 -6.50 -19.39 4.79
CA PRO A 322 -6.32 -19.62 6.22
C PRO A 322 -7.57 -20.22 6.85
#